data_AF-A0AA92H2R7-F1
#
_entry.id   AF-A0AA92H2R7-F1
#
_cell.length_a   1.000
_cell.length_b   1.000
_cell.length_c   1.000
_cell.angle_alpha   90.00
_cell.angle_beta   90.00
_cell.angle_gamma   90.00
#
_symmetry.space_group_name_H-M   'P 1'
#
loop_
_entity.id
_entity.type
_entity.pdbx_description
1 polymer ?
#
loop_
_entity_poly.entity_id
_entity_poly.type
_entity_poly.pdbx_seq_one_letter_code
_entity_poly.pdbx_strand_id
1 'polypeptide(L)'
;MRLNDWQRAFERYLLGGQPVAEQGLQRSLVGGPSLDVASGLAIYHHAYRARLQEVMDSDFPSIRHGLGDQQFSVLVAAYLERSPSRHFSLRWLGQGFADFLQEHLPAEQGLPLAELARLEWAFTLAFDAPEAAVLDVAAMAALVPGQWPGLQLRLAPCVQWLALRYNSLAQWRAVKDRAGFPLPALLEQEQVCLVWRAQRICRYRSLATDEARALRGMSAGQWSFAELCAELAVIYEEGAPLQAVCWLKQWVEDGLVQHS
;
A
#
# COMPACT_ATOMS: atom_id res chain seq x y z
N MET A 1 -0.05 -36.75 -19.47
CA MET A 1 -0.24 -35.28 -19.52
C MET A 1 1.14 -34.63 -19.55
N ARG A 2 1.39 -33.58 -20.35
CA ARG A 2 2.66 -32.83 -20.26
C ARG A 2 2.66 -31.98 -18.98
N LEU A 3 3.83 -31.69 -18.42
CA LEU A 3 3.95 -30.96 -17.15
C LEU A 3 3.21 -29.61 -17.18
N ASN A 4 3.37 -28.84 -18.26
CA ASN A 4 2.75 -27.53 -18.42
C ASN A 4 1.21 -27.60 -18.42
N ASP A 5 0.64 -28.61 -19.09
CA ASP A 5 -0.81 -28.81 -19.13
C ASP A 5 -1.34 -29.20 -17.74
N TRP A 6 -0.57 -30.02 -17.01
CA TRP A 6 -0.91 -30.43 -15.65
C TRP A 6 -0.91 -29.24 -14.69
N GLN A 7 0.14 -28.42 -14.73
CA GLN A 7 0.25 -27.22 -13.89
C GLN A 7 -0.91 -26.25 -14.12
N ARG A 8 -1.28 -26.00 -15.39
CA ARG A 8 -2.44 -25.16 -15.72
C ARG A 8 -3.77 -25.76 -15.28
N ALA A 9 -3.93 -27.08 -15.36
CA ALA A 9 -5.15 -27.73 -14.90
C ALA A 9 -5.28 -27.64 -13.37
N PHE A 10 -4.16 -27.82 -12.64
CA PHE A 10 -4.13 -27.70 -11.20
C PHE A 10 -4.33 -26.24 -10.74
N GLU A 11 -3.71 -25.27 -11.41
CA GLU A 11 -3.91 -23.84 -11.15
C GLU A 11 -5.38 -23.43 -11.36
N ARG A 12 -5.99 -23.82 -12.48
CA ARG A 12 -7.43 -23.57 -12.74
C ARG A 12 -8.32 -24.20 -11.69
N TYR A 13 -7.96 -25.40 -11.21
CA TYR A 13 -8.68 -26.07 -10.13
C TYR A 13 -8.61 -25.25 -8.83
N LEU A 14 -7.42 -24.83 -8.40
CA LEU A 14 -7.22 -24.04 -7.19
C LEU A 14 -7.91 -22.66 -7.24
N LEU A 15 -7.89 -22.02 -8.41
CA LEU A 15 -8.51 -20.70 -8.62
C LEU A 15 -10.03 -20.78 -8.84
N GLY A 16 -10.56 -21.95 -9.16
CA GLY A 16 -11.98 -22.15 -9.38
C GLY A 16 -12.81 -21.97 -8.10
N GLY A 17 -14.04 -21.48 -8.23
CA GLY A 17 -14.95 -21.31 -7.08
C GLY A 17 -15.44 -22.64 -6.48
N GLN A 18 -15.36 -23.74 -7.23
CA GLN A 18 -15.82 -25.06 -6.82
C GLN A 18 -14.68 -26.08 -6.85
N PRO A 19 -14.59 -27.01 -5.87
CA PRO A 19 -13.56 -28.05 -5.83
C PRO A 19 -13.90 -29.21 -6.79
N VAL A 20 -14.11 -28.89 -8.07
CA VAL A 20 -14.39 -29.88 -9.13
C VAL A 20 -13.21 -29.92 -10.09
N ALA A 21 -12.41 -30.97 -10.00
CA ALA A 21 -11.24 -31.17 -10.84
C ALA A 21 -11.61 -31.77 -12.20
N GLU A 22 -10.93 -31.32 -13.25
CA GLU A 22 -11.04 -31.91 -14.59
C GLU A 22 -10.62 -33.38 -14.57
N GLN A 23 -11.32 -34.23 -15.35
CA GLN A 23 -11.05 -35.67 -15.39
C GLN A 23 -9.59 -36.00 -15.74
N GLY A 24 -8.95 -35.19 -16.58
CA GLY A 24 -7.54 -35.35 -16.95
C GLY A 24 -6.58 -35.16 -15.77
N LEU A 25 -6.88 -34.19 -14.89
CA LEU A 25 -6.12 -33.94 -13.67
C LEU A 25 -6.35 -35.08 -12.65
N GLN A 26 -7.60 -35.48 -12.43
CA GLN A 26 -7.93 -36.56 -11.49
C GLN A 26 -7.24 -37.88 -11.86
N ARG A 27 -7.26 -38.27 -13.14
CA ARG A 27 -6.63 -39.52 -13.62
C ARG A 27 -5.10 -39.49 -13.55
N SER A 28 -4.49 -38.32 -13.43
CA SER A 28 -3.03 -38.17 -13.35
C SER A 28 -2.48 -38.35 -11.92
N LEU A 29 -3.36 -38.38 -10.93
CA LEU A 29 -3.02 -38.46 -9.51
C LEU A 29 -3.31 -39.86 -8.97
N VAL A 30 -2.53 -40.27 -7.96
CA VAL A 30 -2.72 -41.53 -7.24
C VAL A 30 -3.10 -41.18 -5.81
N GLY A 31 -4.21 -41.75 -5.33
CA GLY A 31 -4.67 -41.57 -3.96
C GLY A 31 -3.75 -42.26 -2.95
N GLY A 32 -3.84 -41.81 -1.69
CA GLY A 32 -3.18 -42.48 -0.57
C GLY A 32 -4.00 -43.64 -0.02
N PRO A 33 -3.45 -44.45 0.91
CA PRO A 33 -4.15 -45.58 1.52
C PRO A 33 -5.46 -45.20 2.24
N SER A 34 -5.58 -43.96 2.69
CA SER A 34 -6.72 -43.46 3.49
C SER A 34 -7.38 -42.21 2.89
N LEU A 35 -6.93 -41.74 1.73
CA LEU A 35 -7.41 -40.49 1.13
C LEU A 35 -7.49 -40.63 -0.39
N ASP A 36 -8.70 -40.62 -0.92
CA ASP A 36 -8.90 -40.62 -2.37
C ASP A 36 -8.47 -39.28 -3.00
N VAL A 37 -8.25 -39.29 -4.32
CA VAL A 37 -7.77 -38.13 -5.07
C VAL A 37 -8.71 -36.93 -4.96
N ALA A 38 -10.02 -37.15 -5.00
CA ALA A 38 -10.99 -36.05 -4.97
C ALA A 38 -10.99 -35.37 -3.60
N SER A 39 -10.99 -36.16 -2.53
CA SER A 39 -10.90 -35.67 -1.15
C SER A 39 -9.58 -34.95 -0.88
N GLY A 40 -8.46 -35.50 -1.38
CA GLY A 40 -7.15 -34.84 -1.32
C GLY A 40 -7.14 -33.50 -2.04
N LEU A 41 -7.64 -33.45 -3.28
CA LEU A 41 -7.76 -32.21 -4.04
C LEU A 41 -8.65 -31.19 -3.35
N ALA A 42 -9.77 -31.60 -2.74
CA ALA A 42 -10.65 -30.70 -2.00
C ALA A 42 -9.93 -30.06 -0.80
N ILE A 43 -9.12 -30.82 -0.06
CA ILE A 43 -8.29 -30.29 1.03
C ILE A 43 -7.34 -29.20 0.52
N TYR A 44 -6.64 -29.44 -0.59
CA TYR A 44 -5.73 -28.42 -1.17
C TYR A 44 -6.48 -27.16 -1.64
N HIS A 45 -7.65 -27.34 -2.26
CA HIS A 45 -8.51 -26.22 -2.68
C HIS A 45 -8.92 -25.34 -1.50
N HIS A 46 -9.45 -25.96 -0.44
CA HIS A 46 -9.86 -25.25 0.76
C HIS A 46 -8.70 -24.58 1.48
N ALA A 47 -7.57 -25.27 1.63
CA ALA A 47 -6.36 -24.71 2.26
C ALA A 47 -5.81 -23.51 1.48
N TYR A 48 -5.82 -23.58 0.15
CA TYR A 48 -5.39 -22.46 -0.69
C TYR A 48 -6.30 -21.24 -0.50
N ARG A 49 -7.63 -21.41 -0.55
CA ARG A 49 -8.57 -20.30 -0.34
C ARG A 49 -8.48 -19.72 1.08
N ALA A 50 -8.33 -20.57 2.10
CA ALA A 50 -8.12 -20.12 3.47
C ALA A 50 -6.85 -19.26 3.58
N ARG A 51 -5.76 -19.65 2.92
CA ARG A 51 -4.52 -18.85 2.88
C ARG A 51 -4.73 -17.48 2.24
N LEU A 52 -5.49 -17.41 1.14
CA LEU A 52 -5.80 -16.13 0.51
C LEU A 52 -6.62 -15.22 1.44
N GLN A 53 -7.60 -15.78 2.16
CA GLN A 53 -8.37 -15.05 3.16
C GLN A 53 -7.46 -14.53 4.29
N GLU A 54 -6.57 -15.37 4.83
CA GLU A 54 -5.63 -14.99 5.89
C GLU A 54 -4.72 -13.82 5.47
N VAL A 55 -4.28 -13.79 4.21
CA VAL A 55 -3.49 -12.67 3.68
C VAL A 55 -4.33 -11.39 3.67
N MET A 56 -5.56 -11.45 3.16
CA MET A 56 -6.44 -10.27 3.13
C MET A 56 -6.82 -9.79 4.54
N ASP A 57 -7.03 -10.72 5.48
CA ASP A 57 -7.26 -10.41 6.90
C ASP A 57 -6.10 -9.63 7.53
N SER A 58 -4.87 -9.99 7.15
CA SER A 58 -3.64 -9.35 7.64
C SER A 58 -3.36 -8.01 6.96
N ASP A 59 -3.64 -7.90 5.66
CA ASP A 59 -3.36 -6.71 4.86
C ASP A 59 -4.38 -5.60 5.08
N PHE A 60 -5.65 -5.94 5.41
CA PHE A 60 -6.75 -4.97 5.54
C PHE A 60 -7.50 -5.05 6.90
N PRO A 61 -6.78 -4.99 8.04
CA PRO A 61 -7.38 -5.16 9.36
C PRO A 61 -8.41 -4.08 9.72
N SER A 62 -8.26 -2.85 9.20
CA SER A 62 -9.17 -1.75 9.52
C SER A 62 -10.49 -1.87 8.78
N ILE A 63 -10.45 -2.32 7.53
CA ILE A 63 -11.66 -2.64 6.75
C ILE A 63 -12.39 -3.81 7.40
N ARG A 64 -11.66 -4.87 7.77
CA ARG A 64 -12.22 -6.01 8.49
C ARG A 64 -12.87 -5.59 9.80
N HIS A 65 -12.23 -4.72 10.57
CA HIS A 65 -12.77 -4.21 11.83
C HIS A 65 -14.08 -3.43 11.62
N GLY A 66 -14.12 -2.53 10.62
CA GLY A 66 -15.29 -1.71 10.33
C GLY A 66 -16.50 -2.49 9.78
N LEU A 67 -16.26 -3.51 8.94
CA LEU A 67 -17.31 -4.35 8.35
C LEU A 67 -17.73 -5.52 9.24
N GLY A 68 -16.82 -6.00 10.09
CA GLY A 68 -16.94 -7.27 10.81
C GLY A 68 -16.54 -8.48 9.95
N ASP A 69 -16.14 -9.54 10.63
CA ASP A 69 -15.51 -10.74 10.03
C ASP A 69 -16.33 -11.38 8.92
N GLN A 70 -17.65 -11.52 9.12
CA GLN A 70 -18.52 -12.19 8.15
C GLN A 70 -18.66 -11.38 6.85
N GLN A 71 -18.91 -10.08 6.95
CA GLN A 71 -19.06 -9.22 5.77
C GLN A 71 -17.73 -9.07 5.04
N PHE A 72 -16.63 -8.93 5.77
CA PHE A 72 -15.30 -8.91 5.19
C PHE A 72 -14.98 -10.21 4.42
N SER A 73 -15.28 -11.37 4.99
CA SER A 73 -15.05 -12.67 4.34
C SER A 73 -15.84 -12.82 3.03
N VAL A 74 -17.10 -12.37 3.01
CA VAL A 74 -17.92 -12.38 1.78
C VAL A 74 -17.31 -11.45 0.72
N LEU A 75 -16.86 -10.26 1.13
CA LEU A 75 -16.27 -9.27 0.24
C LEU A 75 -14.94 -9.73 -0.35
N VAL A 76 -14.08 -10.36 0.46
CA VAL A 76 -12.83 -10.99 0.02
C VAL A 76 -13.11 -12.14 -0.94
N ALA A 77 -14.08 -13.01 -0.65
CA ALA A 77 -14.44 -14.09 -1.58
C ALA A 77 -14.86 -13.55 -2.96
N ALA A 78 -15.68 -12.50 -3.00
CA ALA A 78 -16.09 -11.83 -4.24
C ALA A 78 -14.90 -11.17 -4.96
N TYR A 79 -13.98 -10.55 -4.22
CA TYR A 79 -12.74 -10.00 -4.77
C TYR A 79 -11.89 -11.08 -5.44
N LEU A 80 -11.65 -12.21 -4.76
CA LEU A 80 -10.81 -13.30 -5.25
C LEU A 80 -11.41 -14.00 -6.47
N GLU A 81 -12.73 -14.03 -6.61
CA GLU A 81 -13.41 -14.53 -7.81
C GLU A 81 -13.23 -13.61 -9.02
N ARG A 82 -13.27 -12.29 -8.82
CA ARG A 82 -13.11 -11.29 -9.88
C ARG A 82 -11.65 -11.04 -10.25
N SER A 83 -10.76 -11.14 -9.26
CA SER A 83 -9.33 -10.84 -9.36
C SER A 83 -8.49 -12.01 -8.82
N PRO A 84 -8.48 -13.17 -9.50
CA PRO A 84 -7.68 -14.30 -9.08
C PRO A 84 -6.20 -13.92 -9.04
N SER A 85 -5.45 -14.45 -8.06
CA SER A 85 -4.02 -14.16 -7.93
C SER A 85 -3.28 -14.52 -9.22
N ARG A 86 -2.67 -13.51 -9.86
CA ARG A 86 -1.86 -13.68 -11.08
C ARG A 86 -0.36 -13.75 -10.78
N HIS A 87 0.00 -13.65 -9.51
CA HIS A 87 1.38 -13.63 -9.05
C HIS A 87 1.69 -14.88 -8.21
N PHE A 88 2.90 -15.40 -8.38
CA PHE A 88 3.43 -16.47 -7.52
C PHE A 88 3.53 -16.04 -6.05
N SER A 89 3.61 -14.74 -5.80
CA SER A 89 3.74 -14.16 -4.47
C SER A 89 2.41 -13.56 -4.03
N LEU A 90 1.93 -13.98 -2.86
CA LEU A 90 0.72 -13.46 -2.24
C LEU A 90 0.87 -12.02 -1.74
N ARG A 91 2.09 -11.47 -1.70
CA ARG A 91 2.35 -10.07 -1.33
C ARG A 91 1.63 -9.06 -2.22
N TRP A 92 1.21 -9.47 -3.42
CA TRP A 92 0.51 -8.62 -4.39
C TRP A 92 -1.00 -8.86 -4.40
N LEU A 93 -1.50 -9.76 -3.54
CA LEU A 93 -2.90 -10.18 -3.56
C LEU A 93 -3.85 -9.00 -3.34
N GLY A 94 -3.51 -8.08 -2.44
CA GLY A 94 -4.33 -6.91 -2.13
C GLY A 94 -4.29 -5.77 -3.15
N GLN A 95 -3.43 -5.84 -4.18
CA GLN A 95 -3.14 -4.71 -5.07
C GLN A 95 -4.39 -4.10 -5.73
N GLY A 96 -5.35 -4.93 -6.14
CA GLY A 96 -6.58 -4.51 -6.80
C GLY A 96 -7.77 -4.29 -5.86
N PHE A 97 -7.59 -4.45 -4.55
CA PHE A 97 -8.71 -4.49 -3.61
C PHE A 97 -9.43 -3.14 -3.49
N ALA A 98 -8.68 -2.03 -3.46
CA ALA A 98 -9.27 -0.69 -3.40
C ALA A 98 -10.17 -0.39 -4.60
N ASP A 99 -9.71 -0.71 -5.81
CA ASP A 99 -10.48 -0.47 -7.04
C ASP A 99 -11.70 -1.41 -7.09
N PHE A 100 -11.55 -2.66 -6.65
CA PHE A 100 -12.67 -3.57 -6.47
C PHE A 100 -13.74 -3.00 -5.52
N LEU A 101 -13.36 -2.45 -4.36
CA LEU A 101 -14.31 -1.87 -3.41
C LEU A 101 -15.09 -0.70 -4.02
N GLN A 102 -14.40 0.16 -4.77
CA GLN A 102 -14.99 1.30 -5.45
C GLN A 102 -15.97 0.87 -6.57
N GLU A 103 -15.70 -0.24 -7.25
CA GLU A 103 -16.52 -0.76 -8.35
C GLU A 103 -17.65 -1.69 -7.89
N HIS A 104 -17.48 -2.40 -6.78
CA HIS A 104 -18.39 -3.44 -6.31
C HIS A 104 -19.45 -2.90 -5.34
N LEU A 105 -19.14 -1.82 -4.61
CA LEU A 105 -20.04 -1.24 -3.60
C LEU A 105 -20.67 0.06 -4.11
N PRO A 106 -21.84 0.45 -3.56
CA PRO A 106 -22.39 1.79 -3.78
C PRO A 106 -21.37 2.88 -3.39
N ALA A 107 -21.31 3.97 -4.15
CA ALA A 107 -20.26 5.00 -4.01
C ALA A 107 -20.10 5.52 -2.57
N GLU A 108 -21.20 5.73 -1.84
CA GLU A 108 -21.20 6.21 -0.46
C GLU A 108 -20.44 5.28 0.52
N GLN A 109 -20.41 3.99 0.22
CA GLN A 109 -19.68 2.98 1.00
C GLN A 109 -18.32 2.64 0.37
N GLY A 110 -18.28 2.50 -0.95
CA GLY A 110 -17.10 2.08 -1.70
C GLY A 110 -15.97 3.10 -1.67
N LEU A 111 -16.26 4.40 -1.80
CA LEU A 111 -15.24 5.44 -1.83
C LEU A 111 -14.40 5.53 -0.53
N PRO A 112 -14.99 5.67 0.67
CA PRO A 112 -14.20 5.71 1.90
C PRO A 112 -13.45 4.39 2.18
N LEU A 113 -14.06 3.24 1.87
CA LEU A 113 -13.40 1.94 2.03
C LEU A 113 -12.23 1.75 1.06
N ALA A 114 -12.37 2.21 -0.19
CA ALA A 114 -11.30 2.17 -1.17
C ALA A 114 -10.12 3.07 -0.74
N GLU A 115 -10.39 4.26 -0.19
CA GLU A 115 -9.33 5.11 0.37
C GLU A 115 -8.64 4.46 1.57
N LEU A 116 -9.39 3.86 2.49
CA LEU A 116 -8.82 3.09 3.61
C LEU A 116 -7.99 1.90 3.12
N ALA A 117 -8.44 1.19 2.08
CA ALA A 117 -7.68 0.10 1.46
C ALA A 117 -6.37 0.59 0.86
N ARG A 118 -6.37 1.74 0.16
CA ARG A 118 -5.14 2.35 -0.38
C ARG A 118 -4.17 2.72 0.73
N LEU A 119 -4.67 3.24 1.86
CA LEU A 119 -3.84 3.53 3.02
C LEU A 119 -3.20 2.27 3.62
N GLU A 120 -3.98 1.22 3.87
CA GLU A 120 -3.44 -0.04 4.40
C GLU A 120 -2.44 -0.68 3.42
N TRP A 121 -2.77 -0.68 2.14
CA TRP A 121 -1.89 -1.17 1.09
C TRP A 121 -0.58 -0.39 0.99
N ALA A 122 -0.60 0.93 1.23
CA ALA A 122 0.61 1.74 1.26
C ALA A 122 1.58 1.32 2.37
N PHE A 123 1.10 0.80 3.51
CA PHE A 123 1.99 0.22 4.52
C PHE A 123 2.71 -1.03 4.01
N THR A 124 2.01 -1.90 3.28
CA THR A 124 2.60 -3.09 2.64
C THR A 124 3.64 -2.68 1.59
N LEU A 125 3.30 -1.72 0.70
CA LEU A 125 4.22 -1.22 -0.31
C LEU A 125 5.47 -0.56 0.29
N ALA A 126 5.30 0.28 1.31
CA ALA A 126 6.41 0.90 2.02
C ALA A 126 7.34 -0.14 2.66
N PHE A 127 6.75 -1.18 3.27
CA PHE A 127 7.50 -2.24 3.93
C PHE A 127 8.30 -3.09 2.94
N ASP A 128 7.74 -3.41 1.78
CA ASP A 128 8.35 -4.30 0.77
C ASP A 128 9.22 -3.57 -0.26
N ALA A 129 9.22 -2.24 -0.24
CA ALA A 129 9.98 -1.45 -1.20
C ALA A 129 11.48 -1.79 -1.19
N PRO A 130 12.17 -1.72 -2.34
CA PRO A 130 13.61 -1.91 -2.43
C PRO A 130 14.38 -1.01 -1.45
N GLU A 131 15.52 -1.49 -0.95
CA GLU A 131 16.43 -0.61 -0.23
C GLU A 131 17.01 0.45 -1.16
N ALA A 132 17.23 1.63 -0.61
CA ALA A 132 17.69 2.77 -1.37
C ALA A 132 18.55 3.66 -0.46
N ALA A 133 19.67 4.18 -0.99
CA ALA A 133 20.55 5.08 -0.26
C ALA A 133 19.87 6.45 -0.10
N VAL A 134 19.37 6.73 1.11
CA VAL A 134 18.77 8.03 1.43
C VAL A 134 19.84 9.09 1.63
N LEU A 135 19.51 10.35 1.33
CA LEU A 135 20.37 11.47 1.69
C LEU A 135 20.41 11.56 3.21
N ASP A 136 21.61 11.59 3.80
CA ASP A 136 21.78 11.75 5.24
C ASP A 136 22.21 13.18 5.62
N VAL A 137 22.14 13.50 6.91
CA VAL A 137 22.47 14.83 7.44
C VAL A 137 23.93 15.20 7.17
N ALA A 138 24.85 14.22 7.17
CA ALA A 138 26.27 14.47 6.96
C ALA A 138 26.55 14.85 5.50
N ALA A 139 25.94 14.14 4.55
CA ALA A 139 26.01 14.41 3.12
C ALA A 139 25.40 15.77 2.78
N MET A 140 24.27 16.12 3.41
CA MET A 140 23.68 17.45 3.26
C MET A 140 24.59 18.56 3.82
N ALA A 141 25.20 18.34 5.00
CA ALA A 141 26.12 19.31 5.61
C ALA A 141 27.44 19.48 4.84
N ALA A 142 27.81 18.49 4.01
CA ALA A 142 28.99 18.54 3.17
C ALA A 142 28.80 19.33 1.86
N LEU A 143 27.56 19.75 1.53
CA LEU A 143 27.28 20.55 0.33
C LEU A 143 27.96 21.91 0.40
N VAL A 144 28.76 22.24 -0.62
CA VAL A 144 29.39 23.56 -0.72
C VAL A 144 28.38 24.63 -1.13
N PRO A 145 28.56 25.92 -0.77
CA PRO A 145 27.58 26.98 -1.03
C PRO A 145 27.08 27.06 -2.49
N GLY A 146 27.95 26.79 -3.47
CA GLY A 146 27.58 26.81 -4.89
C GLY A 146 26.67 25.65 -5.34
N GLN A 147 26.54 24.58 -4.57
CA GLN A 147 25.69 23.43 -4.88
C GLN A 147 24.25 23.63 -4.40
N TRP A 148 24.05 24.41 -3.33
CA TRP A 148 22.73 24.61 -2.73
C TRP A 148 21.67 25.08 -3.72
N PRO A 149 21.87 26.13 -4.54
CA PRO A 149 20.82 26.62 -5.44
C PRO A 149 20.31 25.57 -6.44
N GLY A 150 21.16 24.62 -6.83
CA GLY A 150 20.84 23.56 -7.79
C GLY A 150 20.42 22.24 -7.16
N LEU A 151 20.34 22.14 -5.83
CA LEU A 151 19.99 20.90 -5.15
C LEU A 151 18.58 20.44 -5.55
N GLN A 152 18.49 19.20 -6.03
CA GLN A 152 17.25 18.51 -6.36
C GLN A 152 17.17 17.22 -5.55
N LEU A 153 15.93 16.77 -5.32
CA LEU A 153 15.65 15.60 -4.50
C LEU A 153 14.79 14.61 -5.28
N ARG A 154 14.81 13.35 -4.86
CA ARG A 154 13.81 12.35 -5.23
C ARG A 154 13.28 11.69 -3.98
N LEU A 155 12.01 11.28 -3.99
CA LEU A 155 11.49 10.45 -2.90
C LEU A 155 12.16 9.08 -2.93
N ALA A 156 12.48 8.54 -1.76
CA ALA A 156 12.92 7.17 -1.63
C ALA A 156 11.81 6.21 -2.10
N PRO A 157 12.14 5.04 -2.70
CA PRO A 157 11.16 4.09 -3.24
C PRO A 157 10.14 3.58 -2.21
N CYS A 158 10.47 3.62 -0.92
CA CYS A 158 9.57 3.22 0.15
C CYS A 158 8.51 4.27 0.51
N VAL A 159 8.66 5.53 0.06
CA VAL A 159 7.71 6.59 0.36
C VAL A 159 6.47 6.44 -0.52
N GLN A 160 5.34 6.15 0.13
CA GLN A 160 4.02 6.19 -0.46
C GLN A 160 3.37 7.53 -0.15
N TRP A 161 2.90 8.20 -1.20
CA TRP A 161 2.20 9.47 -1.11
C TRP A 161 0.70 9.26 -1.27
N LEU A 162 -0.07 9.61 -0.25
CA LEU A 162 -1.52 9.49 -0.26
C LEU A 162 -2.17 10.86 -0.10
N ALA A 163 -3.12 11.16 -0.97
CA ALA A 163 -4.04 12.28 -0.83
C ALA A 163 -5.35 11.72 -0.28
N LEU A 164 -5.68 12.07 0.97
CA LEU A 164 -6.83 11.55 1.69
C LEU A 164 -7.95 12.57 1.69
N ARG A 165 -9.14 12.17 1.24
CA ARG A 165 -10.36 12.99 1.27
C ARG A 165 -11.30 12.56 2.39
N TYR A 166 -11.09 11.39 2.98
CA TYR A 166 -11.84 10.87 4.11
C TYR A 166 -10.95 10.77 5.36
N ASN A 167 -11.59 10.58 6.51
CA ASN A 167 -10.91 10.32 7.78
C ASN A 167 -10.26 8.92 7.88
N SER A 168 -9.82 8.34 6.76
CA SER A 168 -9.25 6.98 6.67
C SER A 168 -8.03 6.81 7.58
N LEU A 169 -7.18 7.84 7.72
CA LEU A 169 -6.05 7.78 8.66
C LEU A 169 -6.51 7.67 10.13
N ALA A 170 -7.60 8.36 10.49
CA ALA A 170 -8.16 8.26 11.84
C ALA A 170 -8.77 6.88 12.11
N GLN A 171 -9.46 6.30 11.12
CA GLN A 171 -9.99 4.94 11.19
C GLN A 171 -8.90 3.90 11.38
N TRP A 172 -7.87 3.95 10.55
CA TRP A 172 -6.73 3.05 10.64
C TRP A 172 -6.02 3.16 12.00
N ARG A 173 -5.80 4.40 12.49
CA ARG A 173 -5.22 4.63 13.82
C ARG A 173 -6.08 4.08 14.95
N ALA A 174 -7.40 4.23 14.86
CA ALA A 174 -8.31 3.73 15.89
C ALA A 174 -8.16 2.22 16.09
N VAL A 175 -7.99 1.45 15.01
CA VAL A 175 -7.76 0.00 15.09
C VAL A 175 -6.40 -0.31 15.71
N LYS A 176 -5.35 0.40 15.28
CA LYS A 176 -3.98 0.23 15.82
C LYS A 176 -3.90 0.55 17.32
N ASP A 177 -4.54 1.65 17.73
CA ASP A 177 -4.52 2.16 19.09
C ASP A 177 -5.60 1.51 19.98
N ARG A 178 -6.42 0.61 19.41
CA ARG A 178 -7.60 -0.03 20.05
C ARG A 178 -8.57 1.00 20.66
N ALA A 179 -8.76 2.10 19.96
CA ALA A 179 -9.69 3.17 20.30
C ALA A 179 -11.06 2.96 19.62
N GLY A 180 -12.01 3.87 19.90
CA GLY A 180 -13.30 3.86 19.22
C GLY A 180 -13.15 4.11 17.72
N PHE A 181 -13.72 3.22 16.90
CA PHE A 181 -13.67 3.31 15.44
C PHE A 181 -14.61 4.41 14.92
N PRO A 182 -14.10 5.51 14.32
CA PRO A 182 -14.94 6.60 13.88
C PRO A 182 -15.71 6.23 12.60
N LEU A 183 -16.93 6.76 12.46
CA LEU A 183 -17.68 6.64 11.22
C LEU A 183 -16.93 7.29 10.05
N PRO A 184 -17.04 6.75 8.83
CA PRO A 184 -16.47 7.38 7.64
C PRO A 184 -17.04 8.80 7.45
N ALA A 185 -16.15 9.77 7.24
CA ALA A 185 -16.53 11.16 7.02
C ALA A 185 -15.58 11.81 6.02
N LEU A 186 -16.13 12.68 5.16
CA LEU A 186 -15.35 13.52 4.26
C LEU A 186 -14.63 14.60 5.09
N LEU A 187 -13.37 14.85 4.77
CA LEU A 187 -12.59 15.93 5.37
C LEU A 187 -12.96 17.27 4.75
N GLU A 188 -12.86 18.35 5.54
CA GLU A 188 -13.06 19.71 5.04
C GLU A 188 -12.03 20.10 3.97
N GLN A 189 -10.81 19.59 4.14
CA GLN A 189 -9.69 19.77 3.22
C GLN A 189 -9.01 18.43 3.00
N GLU A 190 -8.52 18.22 1.77
CA GLU A 190 -7.69 17.06 1.46
C GLU A 190 -6.43 17.06 2.32
N GLN A 191 -6.12 15.90 2.90
CA GLN A 191 -4.97 15.71 3.78
C GLN A 191 -3.93 14.83 3.07
N VAL A 192 -2.72 15.36 2.92
CA VAL A 192 -1.61 14.54 2.44
C VAL A 192 -1.06 13.70 3.59
N CYS A 193 -0.92 12.40 3.38
CA CYS A 193 -0.29 11.46 4.28
C CYS A 193 0.87 10.74 3.57
N LEU A 194 2.05 10.76 4.17
CA LEU A 194 3.16 9.93 3.77
C LEU A 194 3.16 8.65 4.60
N VAL A 195 3.44 7.53 3.95
CA VAL A 195 3.77 6.25 4.60
C VAL A 195 5.12 5.79 4.06
N TRP A 196 6.06 5.45 4.93
CA TRP A 196 7.41 5.03 4.51
C TRP A 196 8.04 4.06 5.49
N ARG A 197 9.11 3.39 5.08
CA ARG A 197 9.87 2.47 5.95
C ARG A 197 11.15 3.13 6.42
N ALA A 198 11.29 3.27 7.74
CA ALA A 198 12.52 3.70 8.40
C ALA A 198 13.00 2.60 9.36
N GLN A 199 14.24 2.12 9.19
CA GLN A 199 14.83 1.06 10.04
C GLN A 199 13.92 -0.18 10.20
N ARG A 200 13.34 -0.65 9.09
CA ARG A 200 12.38 -1.80 9.03
C ARG A 200 11.03 -1.59 9.71
N ILE A 201 10.71 -0.36 10.14
CA ILE A 201 9.43 0.00 10.73
C ILE A 201 8.71 0.97 9.80
N CYS A 202 7.44 0.69 9.49
CA CYS A 202 6.64 1.65 8.75
C CYS A 202 6.26 2.83 9.65
N ARG A 203 6.58 4.03 9.17
CA ARG A 203 6.25 5.33 9.72
C ARG A 203 5.19 5.98 8.83
N TYR A 204 4.47 6.93 9.40
CA TYR A 204 3.53 7.74 8.67
C TYR A 204 3.45 9.13 9.29
N ARG A 205 3.13 10.13 8.48
CA ARG A 205 2.95 11.51 8.92
C ARG A 205 2.08 12.25 7.92
N SER A 206 1.20 13.10 8.44
CA SER A 206 0.45 14.04 7.61
C SER A 206 1.26 15.31 7.39
N LEU A 207 1.17 15.84 6.17
CA LEU A 207 1.84 17.08 5.80
C LEU A 207 0.83 18.23 5.80
N ALA A 208 1.28 19.41 6.21
CA ALA A 208 0.57 20.64 5.93
C ALA A 208 0.63 20.95 4.41
N THR A 209 -0.33 21.72 3.90
CA THR A 209 -0.50 21.98 2.46
C THR A 209 0.73 22.59 1.80
N ASP A 210 1.35 23.53 2.50
CA ASP A 210 2.58 24.23 2.15
C ASP A 210 3.80 23.28 2.13
N GLU A 211 3.97 22.45 3.17
CA GLU A 211 5.02 21.41 3.18
C GLU A 211 4.82 20.39 2.04
N ALA A 212 3.57 19.94 1.82
CA ALA A 212 3.25 18.97 0.78
C ALA A 212 3.57 19.53 -0.62
N ARG A 213 3.23 20.79 -0.88
CA ARG A 213 3.56 21.47 -2.14
C ARG A 213 5.08 21.56 -2.33
N ALA A 214 5.81 21.97 -1.28
CA ALA A 214 7.27 22.08 -1.28
C ALA A 214 7.96 20.73 -1.60
N LEU A 215 7.62 19.69 -0.84
CA LEU A 215 8.21 18.36 -1.04
C LEU A 215 7.87 17.79 -2.43
N ARG A 216 6.63 17.97 -2.90
CA ARG A 216 6.21 17.50 -4.22
C ARG A 216 6.96 18.21 -5.34
N GLY A 217 7.09 19.54 -5.28
CA GLY A 217 7.80 20.31 -6.30
C GLY A 217 9.27 19.91 -6.40
N MET A 218 9.97 19.74 -5.27
CA MET A 218 11.35 19.26 -5.28
C MET A 218 11.48 17.81 -5.77
N SER A 219 10.65 16.91 -5.27
CA SER A 219 10.78 15.47 -5.55
C SER A 219 10.32 15.05 -6.95
N ALA A 220 9.44 15.83 -7.58
CA ALA A 220 9.02 15.62 -8.97
C ALA A 220 10.03 16.17 -9.99
N GLY A 221 11.17 16.70 -9.53
CA GLY A 221 12.18 17.34 -10.38
C GLY A 221 11.72 18.66 -10.99
N GLN A 222 10.69 19.29 -10.41
CA GLN A 222 10.17 20.57 -10.88
C GLN A 222 10.91 21.74 -10.26
N TRP A 223 11.36 21.60 -9.01
CA TRP A 223 12.02 22.65 -8.24
C TRP A 223 13.40 22.24 -7.76
N SER A 224 14.39 23.10 -7.99
CA SER A 224 15.61 23.15 -7.21
C SER A 224 15.37 23.82 -5.85
N PHE A 225 16.36 23.79 -4.96
CA PHE A 225 16.30 24.51 -3.70
C PHE A 225 16.13 26.04 -3.87
N ALA A 226 16.72 26.64 -4.91
CA ALA A 226 16.51 28.06 -5.20
C ALA A 226 15.05 28.36 -5.59
N GLU A 227 14.43 27.49 -6.38
CA GLU A 227 13.02 27.60 -6.77
C GLU A 227 12.10 27.36 -5.57
N LEU A 228 12.43 26.41 -4.70
CA LEU A 228 11.75 26.24 -3.41
C LEU A 228 11.77 27.54 -2.59
N CYS A 229 12.94 28.16 -2.41
CA CYS A 229 13.04 29.42 -1.68
C CYS A 229 12.22 30.54 -2.31
N ALA A 230 12.20 30.63 -3.64
CA ALA A 230 11.41 31.63 -4.36
C ALA A 230 9.89 31.42 -4.17
N GLU A 231 9.42 30.18 -4.25
CA GLU A 231 8.01 29.83 -4.01
C GLU A 231 7.59 30.09 -2.55
N LEU A 232 8.48 29.82 -1.59
CA LEU A 232 8.23 30.07 -0.18
C LEU A 232 8.27 31.55 0.19
N ALA A 233 8.99 32.39 -0.56
CA ALA A 233 9.04 33.83 -0.31
C ALA A 233 7.66 34.50 -0.40
N VAL A 234 6.71 33.90 -1.14
CA VAL A 234 5.33 34.39 -1.25
C VAL A 234 4.57 34.26 0.08
N ILE A 235 4.90 33.26 0.90
CA ILE A 235 4.18 32.91 2.13
C ILE A 235 4.97 33.34 3.37
N TYR A 236 6.29 33.13 3.35
CA TYR A 236 7.18 33.30 4.49
C TYR A 236 8.11 34.52 4.38
N GLU A 237 8.03 35.27 3.28
CA GLU A 237 8.84 36.48 3.05
C GLU A 237 10.34 36.24 3.32
N GLU A 238 10.96 37.02 4.21
CA GLU A 238 12.38 36.88 4.58
C GLU A 238 12.71 35.55 5.29
N GLY A 239 11.69 34.86 5.83
CA GLY A 239 11.83 33.56 6.50
C GLY A 239 11.91 32.35 5.55
N ALA A 240 11.68 32.55 4.24
CA ALA A 240 11.61 31.45 3.28
C ALA A 240 12.85 30.54 3.23
N PRO A 241 14.09 31.06 3.20
CA PRO A 241 15.28 30.19 3.20
C PRO A 241 15.40 29.35 4.47
N LEU A 242 15.07 29.93 5.63
CA LEU A 242 15.11 29.22 6.89
C LEU A 242 14.07 28.08 6.92
N GLN A 243 12.85 28.36 6.46
CA GLN A 243 11.79 27.35 6.38
C GLN A 243 12.17 26.20 5.42
N ALA A 244 12.76 26.54 4.26
CA ALA A 244 13.24 25.55 3.30
C ALA A 244 14.29 24.61 3.90
N VAL A 245 15.26 25.16 4.64
CA VAL A 245 16.29 24.36 5.34
C VAL A 245 15.69 23.50 6.45
N CYS A 246 14.74 24.03 7.23
CA CYS A 246 14.05 23.28 8.28
C CYS A 246 13.34 22.05 7.72
N TRP A 247 12.58 22.21 6.63
CA TRP A 247 11.93 21.08 5.97
C TRP A 247 12.92 20.11 5.34
N LEU A 248 13.95 20.62 4.65
CA LEU A 248 14.96 19.76 4.05
C LEU A 248 15.63 18.87 5.11
N LYS A 249 16.02 19.46 6.25
CA LYS A 249 16.57 18.74 7.39
C LYS A 249 15.59 17.67 7.89
N GLN A 250 14.31 18.03 8.07
CA GLN A 250 13.28 17.09 8.51
C GLN A 250 13.12 15.91 7.53
N TRP A 251 13.07 16.17 6.22
CA TRP A 251 12.91 15.13 5.20
C TRP A 251 14.10 14.17 5.13
N VAL A 252 15.32 14.70 5.35
CA VAL A 252 16.55 13.93 5.47
C VAL A 252 16.54 13.07 6.74
N GLU A 253 16.18 13.65 7.89
CA GLU A 253 16.09 12.92 9.17
C GLU A 253 15.02 11.83 9.14
N ASP A 254 13.89 12.09 8.48
CA ASP A 254 12.81 11.10 8.28
C ASP A 254 13.21 10.02 7.26
N GLY A 255 14.28 10.22 6.47
CA GLY A 255 14.74 9.29 5.44
C GLY A 255 13.83 9.26 4.20
N LEU A 256 13.17 10.38 3.88
CA LEU A 256 12.19 10.47 2.79
C LEU A 256 12.83 10.68 1.43
N VAL A 257 14.03 11.25 1.39
CA VAL A 257 14.63 11.77 0.16
C VAL A 257 15.99 11.16 -0.16
N GLN A 258 16.30 11.14 -1.44
CA GLN A 258 17.58 10.73 -2.01
C GLN A 258 18.11 11.85 -2.91
N HIS A 259 19.41 11.85 -3.15
CA HIS A 259 19.99 12.70 -4.18
C HIS A 259 19.50 12.27 -5.57
N SER A 260 19.14 13.24 -6.41
CA SER A 260 18.74 13.01 -7.80
C SER A 260 19.88 12.56 -8.71
#